data_AF-A0A942TF28-F1
#
_entry.id   AF-A0A942TF28-F1
#
_cell.length_a   1.000
_cell.length_b   1.000
_cell.length_c   1.000
_cell.angle_alpha   90.00
_cell.angle_beta   90.00
_cell.angle_gamma   90.00
#
_symmetry.space_group_name_H-M   'P 1'
#
loop_
_entity.id
_entity.type
_entity.pdbx_description
1 polymer ?
#
loop_
_entity_poly.entity_id
_entity_poly.type
_entity_poly.pdbx_seq_one_letter_code
_entity_poly.pdbx_strand_id
1 'polypeptide(L)'
;MEKLETARILADNLRSIYGKFRGIDNILGVDIGEGFSELDNLLYLLTELLYVPPWECDREIVWNYVFKDSEDSWEDVLRKVELAREKFNPDDYEKFCEEYERFYGSHPEGGAYE
;
A
#
# COMPACT_ATOMS: atom_id res chain seq x y z
N MET A 1 -6.00 16.42 -9.96
CA MET A 1 -5.54 15.92 -11.27
C MET A 1 -4.05 15.64 -11.22
N GLU A 2 -3.20 16.60 -10.80
CA GLU A 2 -1.75 16.42 -10.60
C GLU A 2 -1.40 15.28 -9.60
N LYS A 3 -2.07 15.22 -8.44
CA LYS A 3 -1.82 14.17 -7.41
C LYS A 3 -2.03 12.73 -7.92
N LEU A 4 -3.08 12.49 -8.71
CA LEU A 4 -3.38 11.15 -9.25
C LEU A 4 -2.39 10.75 -10.34
N GLU A 5 -1.94 11.71 -11.13
CA GLU A 5 -0.88 11.49 -12.12
C GLU A 5 0.45 11.17 -11.44
N THR A 6 0.81 11.92 -10.38
CA THR A 6 1.98 11.62 -9.54
C THR A 6 1.89 10.22 -8.91
N ALA A 7 0.72 9.87 -8.35
CA ALA A 7 0.48 8.54 -7.77
C ALA A 7 0.64 7.44 -8.82
N ARG A 8 0.11 7.63 -10.03
CA ARG A 8 0.26 6.69 -11.14
C ARG A 8 1.73 6.51 -11.53
N ILE A 9 2.46 7.61 -11.70
CA ILE A 9 3.89 7.58 -12.04
C ILE A 9 4.68 6.83 -10.96
N LEU A 10 4.39 7.10 -9.68
CA LEU A 10 5.02 6.39 -8.57
C LEU A 10 4.70 4.88 -8.61
N ALA A 11 3.43 4.53 -8.78
CA ALA A 11 2.97 3.14 -8.84
C ALA A 11 3.62 2.37 -10.00
N ASP A 12 3.68 2.95 -11.19
CA ASP A 12 4.29 2.33 -12.37
C ASP A 12 5.81 2.17 -12.20
N ASN A 13 6.48 3.14 -11.56
CA ASN A 13 7.90 3.03 -11.23
C ASN A 13 8.15 1.92 -10.20
N LEU A 14 7.37 1.87 -9.12
CA LEU A 14 7.48 0.81 -8.11
C LEU A 14 7.23 -0.57 -8.73
N ARG A 15 6.19 -0.70 -9.57
CA ARG A 15 5.85 -1.94 -10.29
C ARG A 15 6.97 -2.37 -11.26
N SER A 16 7.66 -1.40 -11.88
CA SER A 16 8.82 -1.66 -12.73
C SER A 16 10.04 -2.12 -11.92
N ILE A 17 10.33 -1.43 -10.80
CA ILE A 17 11.43 -1.75 -9.89
C ILE A 17 11.24 -3.15 -9.30
N TYR A 18 10.06 -3.45 -8.77
CA TYR A 18 9.73 -4.77 -8.23
C TYR A 18 9.90 -5.87 -9.28
N GLY A 19 9.44 -5.63 -10.52
CA GLY A 19 9.64 -6.58 -11.61
C GLY A 19 11.12 -6.86 -11.93
N LYS A 20 12.01 -5.87 -11.75
CA LYS A 20 13.46 -6.06 -11.91
C LYS A 20 14.06 -6.84 -10.75
N PHE A 21 13.66 -6.55 -9.51
CA PHE A 21 14.11 -7.31 -8.33
C PHE A 21 13.76 -8.78 -8.47
N ARG A 22 12.49 -9.10 -8.76
CA ARG A 22 12.05 -10.48 -9.02
C ARG A 22 12.86 -11.16 -10.12
N GLY A 23 13.21 -10.42 -11.18
CA GLY A 23 14.08 -10.93 -12.24
C GLY A 23 15.49 -11.27 -11.75
N ILE A 24 16.08 -10.42 -10.92
CA ILE A 24 17.40 -10.63 -10.32
C ILE A 24 17.36 -11.77 -9.29
N ASP A 25 16.35 -11.82 -8.43
CA ASP A 25 16.18 -12.87 -7.42
C ASP A 25 16.08 -14.25 -8.09
N ASN A 26 15.33 -14.33 -9.19
CA ASN A 26 15.22 -15.56 -10.00
C ASN A 26 16.56 -15.99 -10.62
N ILE A 27 17.47 -15.06 -10.94
CA ILE A 27 18.79 -15.35 -11.50
C ILE A 27 19.76 -15.80 -10.40
N LEU A 28 19.75 -15.10 -9.27
CA LEU A 28 20.74 -15.29 -8.20
C LEU A 28 20.31 -16.32 -7.15
N GLY A 29 19.02 -16.68 -7.10
CA GLY A 29 18.46 -17.58 -6.09
C GLY A 29 18.46 -17.00 -4.67
N VAL A 30 18.50 -15.68 -4.54
CA VAL A 30 18.49 -14.94 -3.27
C VAL A 30 17.38 -13.89 -3.32
N ASP A 31 16.72 -13.64 -2.18
CA ASP A 31 15.72 -12.58 -2.06
C ASP A 31 16.42 -11.27 -1.71
N ILE A 32 16.64 -10.42 -2.72
CA ILE A 32 17.26 -9.11 -2.54
C ILE A 32 16.20 -8.07 -2.11
N GLY A 33 14.91 -8.37 -2.33
CA GLY A 33 13.78 -7.49 -2.05
C GLY A 33 13.66 -7.13 -0.57
N GLU A 34 13.91 -8.10 0.33
CA GLU A 34 13.86 -7.88 1.79
C GLU A 34 14.85 -6.83 2.31
N GLY A 35 15.84 -6.42 1.51
CA GLY A 35 16.85 -5.45 1.92
C GLY A 35 16.48 -3.97 1.74
N PHE A 36 15.35 -3.64 1.13
CA PHE A 36 15.06 -2.26 0.67
C PHE A 36 13.86 -1.62 1.38
N SER A 37 14.08 -1.21 2.63
CA SER A 37 13.09 -0.45 3.44
C SER A 37 12.56 0.82 2.76
N GLU A 38 13.32 1.41 1.85
CA GLU A 38 12.93 2.57 1.07
C GLU A 38 11.79 2.28 0.09
N LEU A 39 11.69 1.04 -0.41
CA LEU A 39 10.57 0.63 -1.25
C LEU A 39 9.28 0.56 -0.44
N ASP A 40 9.34 0.06 0.79
CA ASP A 40 8.19 0.01 1.69
C ASP A 40 7.70 1.43 2.02
N ASN A 41 8.63 2.36 2.29
CA ASN A 41 8.29 3.77 2.50
C ASN A 41 7.64 4.42 1.27
N LEU A 42 8.11 4.11 0.06
CA LEU A 42 7.50 4.62 -1.17
C LEU A 42 6.13 3.98 -1.45
N LEU A 43 5.96 2.72 -1.10
CA LEU A 43 4.70 2.00 -1.21
C LEU A 43 3.67 2.58 -0.23
N TYR A 44 4.11 2.89 0.99
CA TYR A 44 3.32 3.58 1.99
C TYR A 44 2.91 4.99 1.52
N LEU A 45 3.87 5.78 1.02
CA LEU A 45 3.58 7.10 0.44
C LEU A 45 2.55 7.01 -0.69
N LEU A 46 2.60 5.97 -1.53
CA LEU A 46 1.60 5.75 -2.57
C LEU A 46 0.20 5.52 -1.99
N THR A 47 0.08 4.76 -0.90
CA THR A 47 -1.20 4.58 -0.19
C THR A 47 -1.73 5.89 0.38
N GLU A 48 -0.87 6.74 0.95
CA GLU A 48 -1.26 8.06 1.44
C GLU A 48 -1.65 9.03 0.32
N LEU A 49 -0.95 8.98 -0.82
CA LEU A 49 -1.29 9.77 -2.00
C LEU A 49 -2.70 9.44 -2.51
N LEU A 50 -3.09 8.17 -2.42
CA LEU A 50 -4.39 7.67 -2.84
C LEU A 50 -5.47 7.75 -1.74
N TYR A 51 -5.12 8.24 -0.54
CA TYR A 51 -6.02 8.26 0.62
C TYR A 51 -6.62 6.89 0.94
N VAL A 52 -5.83 5.83 0.80
CA VAL A 52 -6.26 4.48 1.14
C VAL A 52 -6.52 4.40 2.64
N PRO A 53 -7.65 3.83 3.08
CA PRO A 53 -7.91 3.56 4.49
C PRO A 53 -6.76 2.80 5.15
N PRO A 54 -6.58 2.96 6.47
CA PRO A 54 -5.42 2.44 7.17
C PRO A 54 -5.51 0.93 7.45
N TRP A 55 -6.60 0.26 7.05
CA TRP A 55 -6.71 -1.19 7.10
C TRP A 55 -5.69 -1.84 6.17
N GLU A 56 -5.04 -2.90 6.67
CA GLU A 56 -4.05 -3.65 5.88
C GLU A 56 -4.65 -4.20 4.58
N CYS A 57 -5.86 -4.76 4.63
CA CYS A 57 -6.56 -5.27 3.46
C CYS A 57 -6.89 -4.20 2.41
N ASP A 58 -7.05 -2.93 2.81
CA ASP A 58 -7.26 -1.83 1.88
C ASP A 58 -5.93 -1.39 1.25
N ARG A 59 -4.82 -1.40 2.00
CA ARG A 59 -3.47 -1.16 1.47
C ARG A 59 -3.03 -2.24 0.47
N GLU A 60 -3.42 -3.49 0.71
CA GLU A 60 -3.18 -4.61 -0.19
C GLU A 60 -3.70 -4.37 -1.61
N ILE A 61 -4.73 -3.53 -1.80
CA ILE A 61 -5.20 -3.15 -3.15
C ILE A 61 -4.05 -2.53 -3.98
N VAL A 62 -3.30 -1.63 -3.37
CA VAL A 62 -2.16 -0.94 -4.00
C VAL A 62 -0.97 -1.87 -4.11
N TRP A 63 -0.70 -2.65 -3.06
CA TRP A 63 0.45 -3.56 -3.00
C TRP A 63 0.34 -4.65 -4.05
N ASN A 64 -0.83 -5.28 -4.19
CA ASN A 64 -1.09 -6.31 -5.21
C ASN A 64 -0.93 -5.75 -6.63
N TYR A 65 -1.33 -4.49 -6.85
CA TYR A 65 -1.03 -3.82 -8.11
C TYR A 65 0.47 -3.61 -8.31
N VAL A 66 1.23 -3.14 -7.31
CA VAL A 66 2.67 -2.94 -7.47
C VAL A 66 3.42 -4.26 -7.68
N PHE A 67 3.07 -5.29 -6.92
CA PHE A 67 3.73 -6.59 -6.94
C PHE A 67 3.29 -7.49 -8.09
N LYS A 68 2.28 -7.08 -8.86
CA LYS A 68 1.69 -7.86 -9.96
C LYS A 68 1.02 -9.16 -9.49
N ASP A 69 0.54 -9.16 -8.25
CA ASP A 69 -0.25 -10.26 -7.68
C ASP A 69 -1.73 -10.16 -8.07
N SER A 70 -2.13 -9.07 -8.73
CA SER A 70 -3.42 -8.94 -9.42
C SER A 70 -3.28 -8.54 -10.89
N GLU A 71 -4.28 -8.90 -11.69
CA GLU A 71 -4.45 -8.42 -13.07
C GLU A 71 -5.17 -7.06 -13.15
N ASP A 72 -5.30 -6.36 -12.02
CA ASP A 72 -6.02 -5.10 -11.96
C ASP A 72 -5.37 -4.03 -12.85
N SER A 73 -6.21 -3.32 -13.61
CA SER A 73 -5.82 -2.07 -14.24
C SER A 73 -5.64 -0.95 -13.21
N TRP A 74 -4.98 0.14 -13.59
CA TRP A 74 -4.89 1.32 -12.71
C TRP A 74 -6.27 1.86 -12.35
N GLU A 75 -7.21 1.85 -13.30
CA GLU A 75 -8.59 2.25 -13.10
C GLU A 75 -9.33 1.33 -12.12
N ASP A 76 -9.03 0.03 -12.12
CA ASP A 76 -9.57 -0.92 -11.13
C ASP A 76 -9.04 -0.64 -9.72
N VAL A 77 -7.75 -0.34 -9.57
CA VAL A 77 -7.16 0.07 -8.29
C VAL A 77 -7.88 1.30 -7.75
N LEU A 78 -8.01 2.35 -8.56
CA LEU A 78 -8.70 3.58 -8.13
C LEU A 78 -10.15 3.30 -7.71
N ARG A 79 -10.87 2.46 -8.45
CA ARG A 79 -12.25 2.09 -8.10
C ARG A 79 -12.33 1.30 -6.80
N LYS A 80 -11.41 0.37 -6.55
CA LYS A 80 -11.36 -0.41 -5.31
C LYS A 80 -11.00 0.46 -4.12
N VAL A 81 -10.04 1.38 -4.27
CA VAL A 81 -9.69 2.36 -3.24
C VAL A 81 -10.87 3.27 -2.91
N GLU A 82 -11.61 3.75 -3.92
CA GLU A 82 -12.81 4.56 -3.65
C GLU A 82 -13.88 3.79 -2.88
N LEU A 83 -14.14 2.54 -3.25
CA LEU A 83 -15.06 1.66 -2.51
C LEU A 83 -14.59 1.39 -1.08
N ALA A 84 -13.29 1.28 -0.84
CA ALA A 84 -12.72 1.14 0.49
C ALA A 84 -12.97 2.42 1.32
N ARG A 85 -12.74 3.59 0.73
CA ARG A 85 -12.99 4.90 1.37
C ARG A 85 -14.47 5.10 1.72
N GLU A 86 -15.39 4.70 0.84
CA GLU A 86 -16.83 4.78 1.10
C GLU A 86 -17.29 3.87 2.25
N LYS A 87 -16.61 2.72 2.44
CA LYS A 87 -16.92 1.75 3.50
C LYS A 87 -16.18 2.01 4.80
N PHE A 88 -15.17 2.87 4.77
CA PHE A 88 -14.32 3.14 5.93
C PHE A 88 -15.13 3.83 7.02
N ASN A 89 -15.15 3.24 8.21
CA ASN A 89 -15.72 3.83 9.41
C ASN A 89 -14.59 4.21 10.38
N PRO A 90 -14.31 5.51 10.58
CA PRO A 90 -13.28 5.97 11.50
C PRO A 90 -13.49 5.49 12.94
N ASP A 91 -14.74 5.41 13.41
CA ASP A 91 -15.05 4.99 14.79
C ASP A 91 -14.73 3.50 15.02
N ASP A 92 -14.86 2.68 13.97
CA ASP A 92 -14.53 1.26 14.06
C ASP A 92 -13.01 1.05 14.01
N TYR A 93 -12.29 1.89 13.26
CA TYR A 93 -10.83 1.88 13.26
C TYR A 93 -10.26 2.36 14.59
N GLU A 94 -10.81 3.43 15.17
CA GLU A 94 -10.37 3.94 16.47
C GLU A 94 -10.54 2.90 17.58
N LYS A 95 -11.69 2.21 17.62
CA LYS A 95 -11.89 1.09 18.57
C LYS A 95 -10.86 -0.02 18.38
N PHE A 96 -10.56 -0.37 17.13
CA PHE A 96 -9.51 -1.34 16.84
C PHE A 96 -8.15 -0.86 17.38
N CYS A 97 -7.81 0.43 17.20
CA CYS A 97 -6.58 1.01 17.71
C CYS A 97 -6.50 0.97 19.24
N GLU A 98 -7.57 1.35 19.94
CA GLU A 98 -7.65 1.28 21.40
C GLU A 98 -7.48 -0.16 21.91
N GLU A 99 -8.12 -1.13 21.26
CA GLU A 99 -7.97 -2.54 21.59
C GLU A 99 -6.54 -3.03 21.33
N TYR A 100 -5.98 -2.70 20.17
CA TYR A 100 -4.62 -3.07 19.79
C TYR A 100 -3.59 -2.50 20.77
N GLU A 101 -3.68 -1.21 21.11
CA GLU A 101 -2.80 -0.56 22.08
C GLU A 101 -2.91 -1.23 23.46
N ARG A 102 -4.12 -1.61 23.87
CA ARG A 102 -4.33 -2.34 25.12
C ARG A 102 -3.65 -3.71 25.14
N PHE A 103 -3.63 -4.43 24.01
CA PHE A 103 -3.02 -5.77 23.92
C PHE A 103 -1.51 -5.74 23.70
N TYR A 104 -1.02 -4.80 22.90
CA TYR A 104 0.36 -4.79 22.40
C TYR A 104 1.21 -3.62 22.93
N GLY A 105 0.60 -2.63 23.59
CA GLY A 105 1.30 -1.47 24.17
C GLY A 105 1.78 -0.45 23.14
N SER A 106 1.28 -0.51 21.91
CA SER A 106 1.63 0.39 20.81
C SER A 106 0.41 0.65 19.93
N HIS A 107 0.31 1.84 19.35
CA HIS A 107 -0.72 2.13 18.36
C HIS A 107 -0.34 1.48 17.01
N PRO A 108 -1.28 0.87 16.27
CA PRO A 108 -1.00 0.34 14.94
C PRO A 108 -0.62 1.47 13.97
N GLU A 109 0.35 1.23 13.07
CA GLU A 109 0.83 2.22 12.11
C GLU A 109 -0.23 2.50 11.03
N GLY A 110 -0.99 3.58 11.25
CA GLY A 110 -2.05 4.12 10.39
C GLY A 110 -1.65 5.50 9.87
N GLY A 111 -1.63 5.71 8.56
CA GLY A 111 -1.35 7.03 7.94
C GLY A 111 -2.18 8.12 8.61
N ALA A 112 -1.52 9.21 8.98
CA ALA A 112 -2.12 10.27 9.78
C ALA A 112 -3.32 10.86 9.05
N TYR A 113 -4.52 10.63 9.58
CA TYR A 113 -5.70 11.41 9.27
C TYR A 113 -5.74 12.60 10.24
N GLU A 114 -4.83 13.56 10.02
CA GLU A 114 -4.93 14.93 10.57
C GLU A 114 -5.27 15.93 9.44
#